data_AF-A0A0K0IZ81-F1
#
_entry.id   AF-A0A0K0IZ81-F1
#
_cell.length_a   1.000
_cell.length_b   1.000
_cell.length_c   1.000
_cell.angle_alpha   90.00
_cell.angle_beta   90.00
_cell.angle_gamma   90.00
#
_symmetry.space_group_name_H-M   'P 1'
#
loop_
_entity.id
_entity.type
_entity.pdbx_description
1 polymer ?
#
loop_
_entity_poly.entity_id
_entity_poly.type
_entity_poly.pdbx_seq_one_letter_code
_entity_poly.pdbx_strand_id
1 'polypeptide(L)'
;MPSEIIAVQFGQCGNQIGDAFWRALCAEHGIASNGVPIQSDLDAKDLKRVFFYQADDERYVPRAVLVDLEPRVINGIITSDYRTLYNMENIFMSKSGGGAGNNFASGYKQGREAQEALFDILEREAENSDYLEGFMLCHAIAGGTGSGMGSHALEKISDRFPKKLVQTYSVFPVMKKGFTNYVRINSYSTVSWCNEYSTD
;
A
#
# COMPACT_ATOMS: atom_id res chain seq x y z
N MET A 1 -4.18 -4.92 23.58
CA MET A 1 -5.13 -4.77 22.46
C MET A 1 -4.34 -5.00 21.19
N PRO A 2 -4.89 -5.67 20.16
CA PRO A 2 -4.15 -5.90 18.93
C PRO A 2 -3.81 -4.54 18.27
N SER A 3 -2.55 -4.40 17.87
CA SER A 3 -1.98 -3.25 17.17
C SER A 3 -2.36 -3.31 15.70
N GLU A 4 -3.06 -2.28 15.19
CA GLU A 4 -3.60 -2.27 13.82
C GLU A 4 -2.63 -1.60 12.85
N ILE A 5 -2.49 -2.14 11.65
CA ILE A 5 -1.55 -1.65 10.63
C ILE A 5 -2.31 -1.34 9.34
N ILE A 6 -2.07 -0.15 8.78
CA ILE A 6 -2.58 0.22 7.46
C ILE A 6 -1.49 -0.07 6.42
N ALA A 7 -1.75 -0.97 5.49
CA ALA A 7 -0.85 -1.24 4.37
C ALA A 7 -1.12 -0.26 3.22
N VAL A 8 -0.09 0.42 2.75
CA VAL A 8 -0.17 1.35 1.62
C VAL A 8 0.70 0.85 0.47
N GLN A 9 0.09 0.55 -0.66
CA GLN A 9 0.74 -0.11 -1.79
C GLN A 9 0.90 0.87 -2.95
N PHE A 10 2.14 1.13 -3.36
CA PHE A 10 2.43 2.12 -4.40
C PHE A 10 2.94 1.51 -5.69
N GLY A 11 2.23 1.84 -6.78
CA GLY A 11 2.59 1.53 -8.14
C GLY A 11 2.53 0.04 -8.48
N GLN A 12 2.86 -0.27 -9.73
CA GLN A 12 2.77 -1.62 -10.27
C GLN A 12 3.42 -2.70 -9.38
N CYS A 13 4.62 -2.47 -8.85
CA CYS A 13 5.32 -3.47 -8.04
C CYS A 13 4.67 -3.63 -6.66
N GLY A 14 4.35 -2.51 -6.00
CA GLY A 14 3.74 -2.51 -4.68
C GLY A 14 2.38 -3.21 -4.68
N ASN A 15 1.53 -2.90 -5.67
CA ASN A 15 0.19 -3.48 -5.80
C ASN A 15 0.24 -4.99 -6.12
N GLN A 16 1.18 -5.46 -6.95
CA GLN A 16 1.29 -6.90 -7.25
C GLN A 16 1.76 -7.71 -6.04
N ILE A 17 2.75 -7.21 -5.30
CA ILE A 17 3.26 -7.87 -4.10
C ILE A 17 2.21 -7.83 -3.00
N GLY A 18 1.56 -6.68 -2.86
CA GLY A 18 0.45 -6.48 -1.95
C GLY A 18 -0.70 -7.44 -2.21
N ASP A 19 -1.11 -7.63 -3.47
CA ASP A 19 -2.16 -8.60 -3.82
C ASP A 19 -1.74 -10.03 -3.47
N ALA A 20 -0.50 -10.42 -3.76
CA ALA A 20 0.02 -11.74 -3.38
C ALA A 20 0.05 -11.92 -1.84
N PHE A 21 0.47 -10.89 -1.11
CA PHE A 21 0.51 -10.87 0.36
C PHE A 21 -0.88 -11.06 0.95
N TRP A 22 -1.89 -10.31 0.49
CA TRP A 22 -3.26 -10.42 0.99
C TRP A 22 -3.89 -11.77 0.70
N ARG A 23 -3.64 -12.35 -0.49
CA ARG A 23 -4.10 -13.70 -0.83
C ARG A 23 -3.50 -14.75 0.09
N ALA A 24 -2.21 -14.64 0.39
CA ALA A 24 -1.53 -15.54 1.32
C ALA A 24 -2.11 -15.43 2.74
N LEU A 25 -2.27 -14.20 3.26
CA LEU A 25 -2.90 -13.98 4.56
C LEU A 25 -4.34 -14.52 4.61
N CYS A 26 -5.13 -14.32 3.55
CA CYS A 26 -6.48 -14.90 3.49
C CYS A 26 -6.44 -16.42 3.59
N ALA A 27 -5.55 -17.08 2.86
CA ALA A 27 -5.39 -18.53 2.92
C ALA A 27 -4.95 -19.02 4.32
N GLU A 28 -3.99 -18.34 4.95
CA GLU A 28 -3.49 -18.66 6.30
C GLU A 28 -4.57 -18.48 7.38
N HIS A 29 -5.41 -17.45 7.24
CA HIS A 29 -6.46 -17.12 8.21
C HIS A 29 -7.83 -17.75 7.91
N GLY A 30 -7.92 -18.57 6.86
CA GLY A 30 -9.16 -19.21 6.44
C GLY A 30 -10.23 -18.20 6.01
N ILE A 31 -9.86 -17.18 5.25
CA ILE A 31 -10.73 -16.15 4.67
C ILE A 31 -10.85 -16.43 3.17
N ALA A 32 -12.08 -16.52 2.67
CA ALA A 32 -12.35 -16.68 1.24
C ALA A 32 -12.01 -15.41 0.45
N SER A 33 -11.91 -15.51 -0.88
CA SER A 33 -11.56 -14.37 -1.75
C SER A 33 -12.56 -13.20 -1.69
N ASN A 34 -13.75 -13.42 -1.14
CA ASN A 34 -14.75 -12.39 -0.91
C ASN A 34 -14.74 -11.82 0.51
N GLY A 35 -13.80 -12.22 1.38
CA GLY A 35 -13.71 -11.78 2.77
C GLY A 35 -14.52 -12.63 3.76
N VAL A 36 -15.29 -13.61 3.29
CA VAL A 36 -16.10 -14.47 4.18
C VAL A 36 -15.21 -15.50 4.88
N PRO A 37 -15.28 -15.67 6.21
CA PRO A 37 -14.52 -16.70 6.92
C PRO A 37 -15.00 -18.11 6.54
N ILE A 38 -14.04 -19.00 6.24
CA ILE A 38 -14.25 -20.41 5.86
C ILE A 38 -14.35 -21.32 7.09
N GLN A 39 -13.71 -20.93 8.20
CA GLN A 39 -13.68 -21.70 9.46
C GLN A 39 -13.96 -20.78 10.67
N SER A 40 -14.76 -21.27 11.61
CA SER A 40 -15.24 -20.51 12.78
C SER A 40 -14.31 -20.58 13.99
N ASP A 41 -12.99 -20.73 13.80
CA ASP A 41 -12.06 -20.80 14.94
C ASP A 41 -11.90 -19.41 15.57
N LEU A 42 -12.46 -19.30 16.78
CA LEU A 42 -12.53 -18.11 17.62
C LEU A 42 -11.15 -17.61 18.05
N ASP A 43 -10.16 -18.50 18.16
CA ASP A 43 -8.83 -18.21 18.71
C ASP A 43 -7.94 -17.38 17.76
N ALA A 44 -8.27 -17.34 16.46
CA ALA A 44 -7.56 -16.52 15.48
C ALA A 44 -8.11 -15.08 15.36
N LYS A 45 -9.15 -14.71 16.12
CA LYS A 45 -9.79 -13.39 16.01
C LYS A 45 -8.83 -12.23 16.28
N ASP A 46 -7.97 -12.35 17.29
CA ASP A 46 -7.07 -11.26 17.66
C ASP A 46 -5.96 -11.02 16.63
N LEU A 47 -5.46 -12.08 15.97
CA LEU A 47 -4.47 -11.96 14.89
C LEU A 47 -5.08 -11.38 13.62
N LYS A 48 -6.34 -11.72 13.30
CA LYS A 48 -7.06 -11.19 12.13
C LYS A 48 -7.24 -9.67 12.23
N ARG A 49 -7.45 -9.13 13.44
CA ARG A 49 -7.71 -7.69 13.66
C ARG A 49 -6.52 -6.78 13.34
N VAL A 50 -5.30 -7.29 13.31
CA VAL A 50 -4.09 -6.51 12.99
C VAL A 50 -4.17 -5.96 11.56
N PHE A 51 -4.52 -6.82 10.61
CA PHE A 51 -4.50 -6.52 9.18
C PHE A 51 -5.88 -6.37 8.55
N PHE A 52 -6.93 -6.88 9.19
CA PHE A 52 -8.30 -6.82 8.70
C PHE A 52 -9.20 -6.11 9.71
N TYR A 53 -10.16 -5.34 9.22
CA TYR A 53 -11.34 -4.99 10.00
C TYR A 53 -12.50 -5.91 9.61
N GLN A 54 -13.45 -6.09 10.52
CA GLN A 54 -14.67 -6.83 10.24
C GLN A 54 -15.77 -5.84 9.88
N ALA A 55 -16.32 -5.95 8.68
CA ALA A 55 -17.44 -5.14 8.22
C ALA A 55 -18.77 -5.64 8.82
N ASP A 56 -19.83 -4.82 8.72
CA ASP A 56 -21.17 -5.12 9.25
C ASP A 56 -21.80 -6.41 8.66
N ASP A 57 -21.35 -6.84 7.49
CA ASP A 57 -21.79 -8.07 6.84
C ASP A 57 -20.89 -9.28 7.17
N GLU A 58 -20.16 -9.19 8.29
CA GLU A 58 -19.26 -10.21 8.85
C GLU A 58 -18.05 -10.55 7.96
N ARG A 59 -17.81 -9.80 6.87
CA ARG A 59 -16.64 -9.98 6.01
C ARG A 59 -15.41 -9.33 6.61
N TYR A 60 -14.27 -10.00 6.47
CA TYR A 60 -12.96 -9.43 6.75
C TYR A 60 -12.47 -8.63 5.55
N VAL A 61 -12.24 -7.33 5.78
CA VAL A 61 -11.74 -6.41 4.77
C VAL A 61 -10.32 -5.99 5.14
N PRO A 62 -9.33 -6.09 4.23
CA PRO A 62 -7.97 -5.64 4.48
C PRO A 62 -7.93 -4.13 4.79
N ARG A 63 -7.13 -3.74 5.78
CA ARG A 63 -6.70 -2.35 6.01
C ARG A 63 -5.64 -1.97 4.96
N ALA A 64 -6.05 -1.94 3.70
CA ALA A 64 -5.17 -1.75 2.55
C ALA A 64 -5.60 -0.55 1.70
N VAL A 65 -4.63 0.30 1.35
CA VAL A 65 -4.77 1.43 0.43
C VAL A 65 -3.94 1.15 -0.82
N LEU A 66 -4.59 1.03 -1.97
CA LEU A 66 -3.96 0.73 -3.25
C LEU A 66 -3.80 2.02 -4.05
N VAL A 67 -2.57 2.34 -4.42
CA VAL A 67 -2.24 3.60 -5.09
C VAL A 67 -1.52 3.31 -6.39
N ASP A 68 -2.07 3.76 -7.52
CA ASP A 68 -1.35 3.73 -8.79
C ASP A 68 -1.67 4.94 -9.67
N LEU A 69 -0.69 5.35 -10.47
CA LEU A 69 -0.86 6.36 -11.51
C LEU A 69 -1.25 5.71 -12.84
N GLU A 70 -1.16 4.38 -12.93
CA GLU A 70 -1.56 3.59 -14.09
C GLU A 70 -2.64 2.57 -13.71
N PRO A 71 -3.72 2.44 -14.50
CA PRO A 71 -4.86 1.61 -14.12
C PRO A 71 -4.59 0.11 -14.28
N ARG A 72 -3.51 -0.29 -14.97
CA ARG A 72 -3.33 -1.68 -15.43
C ARG A 72 -3.37 -2.72 -14.30
N VAL A 73 -2.63 -2.49 -13.22
CA VAL A 73 -2.51 -3.48 -12.13
C VAL A 73 -3.77 -3.49 -11.28
N ILE A 74 -4.25 -2.30 -10.90
CA ILE A 74 -5.49 -2.17 -10.11
C ILE A 74 -6.68 -2.76 -10.87
N ASN A 75 -6.79 -2.52 -12.18
CA ASN A 75 -7.82 -3.13 -13.02
C ASN A 75 -7.76 -4.66 -13.00
N GLY A 76 -6.55 -5.24 -12.94
CA GLY A 76 -6.38 -6.69 -12.77
C GLY A 76 -6.93 -7.19 -11.43
N ILE A 77 -6.73 -6.43 -10.34
CA ILE A 77 -7.22 -6.79 -9.00
C ILE A 77 -8.75 -6.70 -8.94
N ILE A 78 -9.34 -5.59 -9.41
CA ILE A 78 -10.80 -5.36 -9.34
C ILE A 78 -11.61 -6.23 -10.31
N THR A 79 -10.96 -6.87 -11.28
CA THR A 79 -11.58 -7.86 -12.17
C THR A 79 -11.34 -9.30 -11.72
N SER A 80 -10.51 -9.52 -10.70
CA SER A 80 -10.22 -10.83 -10.15
C SER A 80 -11.29 -11.32 -9.18
N ASP A 81 -11.18 -12.59 -8.77
CA ASP A 81 -12.03 -13.19 -7.73
C ASP A 81 -11.90 -12.53 -6.36
N TYR A 82 -10.85 -11.72 -6.15
CA TYR A 82 -10.57 -10.98 -4.92
C TYR A 82 -11.11 -9.54 -4.95
N ARG A 83 -11.81 -9.13 -6.02
CA ARG A 83 -12.35 -7.76 -6.16
C ARG A 83 -13.22 -7.31 -4.98
N THR A 84 -13.94 -8.26 -4.36
CA THR A 84 -14.85 -7.99 -3.24
C THR A 84 -14.16 -8.03 -1.88
N LEU A 85 -12.89 -8.45 -1.83
CA LEU A 85 -12.09 -8.43 -0.61
C LEU A 85 -11.75 -6.99 -0.22
N TYR A 86 -11.38 -6.15 -1.18
CA TYR A 86 -10.90 -4.80 -0.95
C TYR A 86 -12.06 -3.79 -0.80
N ASN A 87 -11.85 -2.77 0.03
CA ASN A 87 -12.69 -1.58 0.02
C ASN A 87 -12.34 -0.72 -1.20
N MET A 88 -13.30 -0.55 -2.11
CA MET A 88 -13.11 0.23 -3.34
C MET A 88 -12.84 1.71 -3.06
N GLU A 89 -13.28 2.24 -1.92
CA GLU A 89 -12.99 3.61 -1.51
C GLU A 89 -11.52 3.80 -1.10
N ASN A 90 -10.78 2.72 -0.88
CA ASN A 90 -9.36 2.75 -0.51
C ASN A 90 -8.43 2.62 -1.73
N ILE A 91 -8.98 2.75 -2.93
CA ILE A 91 -8.22 2.67 -4.18
C ILE A 91 -8.06 4.07 -4.75
N PHE A 92 -6.83 4.54 -4.81
CA PHE A 92 -6.47 5.75 -5.54
C PHE A 92 -5.92 5.40 -6.92
N MET A 93 -6.57 5.91 -7.96
CA MET A 93 -6.08 5.91 -9.34
C MET A 93 -6.09 7.30 -9.94
N SER A 94 -4.99 7.67 -10.61
CA SER A 94 -4.95 8.95 -11.33
C SER A 94 -5.93 8.99 -12.50
N LYS A 95 -6.76 10.04 -12.55
CA LYS A 95 -7.70 10.29 -13.66
C LYS A 95 -7.01 10.63 -14.98
N SER A 96 -5.77 11.13 -14.93
CA SER A 96 -5.02 11.51 -16.14
C SER A 96 -4.34 10.31 -16.82
N GLY A 97 -4.20 9.17 -16.14
CA GLY A 97 -3.73 7.90 -16.70
C GLY A 97 -2.30 7.89 -17.25
N GLY A 98 -1.52 8.96 -17.06
CA GLY A 98 -0.23 9.16 -17.71
C GLY A 98 0.96 8.41 -17.09
N GLY A 99 0.78 7.77 -15.92
CA GLY A 99 1.85 7.13 -15.18
C GLY A 99 3.00 8.09 -14.80
N ALA A 100 3.99 7.57 -14.09
CA ALA A 100 5.21 8.32 -13.77
C ALA A 100 6.39 8.02 -14.73
N GLY A 101 6.22 7.07 -15.67
CA GLY A 101 7.21 6.78 -16.72
C GLY A 101 8.62 6.44 -16.21
N ASN A 102 8.73 5.70 -15.10
CA ASN A 102 10.00 5.40 -14.42
C ASN A 102 10.83 6.64 -14.03
N ASN A 103 10.18 7.77 -13.76
CA ASN A 103 10.83 9.01 -13.35
C ASN A 103 10.38 9.39 -11.93
N PHE A 104 11.33 9.39 -10.98
CA PHE A 104 11.09 9.78 -9.58
C PHE A 104 10.46 11.17 -9.47
N ALA A 105 11.01 12.18 -10.15
CA ALA A 105 10.53 13.56 -10.05
C ALA A 105 9.09 13.71 -10.59
N SER A 106 8.75 12.96 -11.65
CA SER A 106 7.39 12.88 -12.17
C SER A 106 6.44 12.27 -11.13
N GLY A 107 6.82 11.14 -10.54
CA GLY A 107 6.03 10.48 -9.49
C GLY A 107 5.85 11.35 -8.25
N TYR A 108 6.91 12.02 -7.79
CA TYR A 108 6.86 12.91 -6.63
C TYR A 108 5.97 14.13 -6.91
N LYS A 109 6.07 14.74 -8.10
CA LYS A 109 5.18 15.84 -8.51
C LYS A 109 3.71 15.40 -8.52
N GLN A 110 3.41 14.26 -9.13
CA GLN A 110 2.05 13.72 -9.17
C GLN A 110 1.55 13.34 -7.77
N GLY A 111 2.44 12.87 -6.89
CA GLY A 111 2.14 12.62 -5.48
C GLY A 111 1.69 13.87 -4.73
N ARG A 112 2.31 15.03 -4.99
CA ARG A 112 1.86 16.32 -4.45
C ARG A 112 0.47 16.71 -4.95
N GLU A 113 0.21 16.51 -6.24
CA GLU A 113 -1.10 16.80 -6.86
C GLU A 113 -2.21 15.88 -6.31
N ALA A 114 -1.86 14.63 -6.01
CA ALA A 114 -2.76 13.61 -5.46
C ALA A 114 -2.90 13.64 -3.92
N GLN A 115 -2.16 14.51 -3.24
CA GLN A 115 -1.98 14.45 -1.79
C GLN A 115 -3.31 14.52 -1.03
N GLU A 116 -4.18 15.47 -1.37
CA GLU A 116 -5.47 15.65 -0.67
C GLU A 116 -6.29 14.37 -0.71
N ALA A 117 -6.56 13.85 -1.92
CA ALA A 117 -7.34 12.63 -2.11
C ALA A 117 -6.70 11.39 -1.46
N LEU A 118 -5.38 11.26 -1.47
CA LEU A 118 -4.71 10.13 -0.81
C LEU A 118 -4.82 10.23 0.71
N PHE A 119 -4.66 11.42 1.28
CA PHE A 119 -4.71 11.61 2.71
C PHE A 119 -6.13 11.53 3.27
N ASP A 120 -7.16 11.91 2.49
CA ASP A 120 -8.55 11.67 2.86
C ASP A 120 -8.82 10.17 3.08
N ILE A 121 -8.26 9.31 2.22
CA ILE A 121 -8.36 7.84 2.34
C ILE A 121 -7.62 7.35 3.59
N LEU A 122 -6.36 7.79 3.78
CA LEU A 122 -5.53 7.36 4.90
C LEU A 122 -6.09 7.80 6.25
N GLU A 123 -6.60 9.02 6.34
CA GLU A 123 -7.22 9.56 7.56
C GLU A 123 -8.51 8.82 7.89
N ARG A 124 -9.37 8.54 6.90
CA ARG A 124 -10.56 7.71 7.11
C ARG A 124 -10.19 6.31 7.65
N GLU A 125 -9.18 5.65 7.08
CA GLU A 125 -8.74 4.33 7.55
C GLU A 125 -8.12 4.39 8.96
N ALA A 126 -7.40 5.46 9.27
CA ALA A 126 -6.84 5.70 10.60
C ALA A 126 -7.94 5.96 11.64
N GLU A 127 -8.98 6.71 11.30
CA GLU A 127 -10.15 6.97 12.15
C GLU A 127 -10.98 5.70 12.39
N ASN A 128 -11.03 4.80 11.41
CA ASN A 128 -11.65 3.48 11.52
C ASN A 128 -10.79 2.45 12.28
N SER A 129 -9.70 2.87 12.92
CA SER A 129 -8.81 2.01 13.69
C SER A 129 -8.89 2.37 15.18
N ASP A 130 -9.24 1.39 16.02
CA ASP A 130 -9.31 1.54 17.48
C ASP A 130 -7.92 1.84 18.07
N TYR A 131 -6.89 1.17 17.52
CA TYR A 131 -5.50 1.30 17.98
C TYR A 131 -4.54 1.17 16.79
N LEU A 132 -4.48 2.22 15.97
CA LEU A 132 -3.51 2.33 14.89
C LEU A 132 -2.07 2.34 15.45
N GLU A 133 -1.28 1.35 15.10
CA GLU A 133 0.14 1.24 15.44
C GLU A 133 1.00 1.99 14.43
N GLY A 134 0.70 1.80 13.14
CA GLY A 134 1.56 2.28 12.07
C GLY A 134 1.10 1.99 10.66
N PHE A 135 1.97 2.37 9.73
CA PHE A 135 1.80 2.21 8.30
C PHE A 135 2.85 1.26 7.74
N MET A 136 2.41 0.34 6.88
CA MET A 136 3.28 -0.56 6.12
C MET A 136 3.28 -0.13 4.65
N LEU A 137 4.37 0.43 4.14
CA LEU A 137 4.47 0.86 2.75
C LEU A 137 5.11 -0.21 1.88
N CYS A 138 4.41 -0.69 0.85
CA CYS A 138 4.94 -1.63 -0.14
C CYS A 138 5.18 -0.92 -1.47
N HIS A 139 6.43 -0.86 -1.93
CA HIS A 139 6.77 -0.12 -3.14
C HIS A 139 8.09 -0.61 -3.79
N ALA A 140 8.32 -0.21 -5.04
CA ALA A 140 9.61 -0.42 -5.71
C ALA A 140 10.45 0.85 -5.69
N ILE A 141 11.74 0.72 -5.39
CA ILE A 141 12.66 1.86 -5.30
C ILE A 141 13.06 2.41 -6.67
N ALA A 142 12.95 1.60 -7.73
CA ALA A 142 13.37 1.96 -9.08
C ALA A 142 12.23 2.44 -9.99
N GLY A 143 10.97 2.34 -9.54
CA GLY A 143 9.80 2.75 -10.31
C GLY A 143 9.70 4.27 -10.48
N GLY A 144 8.61 4.77 -11.05
CA GLY A 144 8.25 6.20 -10.98
C GLY A 144 7.23 6.46 -9.87
N THR A 145 6.11 5.72 -9.89
CA THR A 145 5.05 5.81 -8.87
C THR A 145 5.55 5.30 -7.52
N GLY A 146 6.02 4.05 -7.47
CA GLY A 146 6.52 3.44 -6.24
C GLY A 146 7.68 4.20 -5.59
N SER A 147 8.56 4.82 -6.40
CA SER A 147 9.69 5.58 -5.87
C SER A 147 9.26 7.00 -5.49
N GLY A 148 8.85 7.83 -6.46
CA GLY A 148 8.61 9.25 -6.26
C GLY A 148 7.34 9.54 -5.46
N MET A 149 6.20 8.95 -5.85
CA MET A 149 4.94 9.15 -5.12
C MET A 149 5.00 8.47 -3.76
N GLY A 150 5.61 7.28 -3.67
CA GLY A 150 5.85 6.60 -2.41
C GLY A 150 6.70 7.41 -1.43
N SER A 151 7.80 8.02 -1.90
CA SER A 151 8.64 8.90 -1.09
C SER A 151 7.91 10.17 -0.63
N HIS A 152 7.10 10.80 -1.49
CA HIS A 152 6.26 11.93 -1.09
C HIS A 152 5.24 11.54 0.00
N ALA A 153 4.59 10.39 -0.16
CA ALA A 153 3.65 9.88 0.83
C ALA A 153 4.34 9.57 2.16
N LEU A 154 5.54 8.98 2.13
CA LEU A 154 6.34 8.67 3.32
C LEU A 154 6.63 9.93 4.15
N GLU A 155 7.10 11.00 3.51
CA GLU A 155 7.33 12.31 4.14
C GLU A 155 6.05 12.82 4.82
N LYS A 156 4.93 12.81 4.09
CA LYS A 156 3.67 13.36 4.60
C LYS A 156 3.00 12.50 5.66
N ILE A 157 3.18 11.17 5.63
CA ILE A 157 2.71 10.27 6.68
C ILE A 157 3.50 10.56 7.97
N SER A 158 4.82 10.73 7.88
CA SER A 158 5.65 11.12 9.03
C SER A 158 5.23 12.47 9.62
N ASP A 159 4.86 13.44 8.77
CA ASP A 159 4.39 14.76 9.21
C ASP A 159 3.02 14.69 9.92
N ARG A 160 2.04 13.97 9.33
CA ARG A 160 0.65 13.92 9.85
C ARG A 160 0.46 12.92 10.98
N PHE A 161 1.24 11.85 11.01
CA PHE A 161 1.15 10.77 11.99
C PHE A 161 2.47 10.58 12.76
N PRO A 162 3.02 11.62 13.42
CA PRO A 162 4.40 11.64 13.93
C PRO A 162 4.68 10.66 15.08
N LYS A 163 3.66 10.02 15.64
CA LYS A 163 3.77 9.03 16.73
C LYS A 163 3.52 7.60 16.26
N LYS A 164 3.30 7.40 14.96
CA LYS A 164 2.99 6.10 14.37
C LYS A 164 4.24 5.51 13.73
N LEU A 165 4.39 4.20 13.81
CA LEU A 165 5.48 3.50 13.14
C LEU A 165 5.29 3.57 11.63
N VAL A 166 6.38 3.72 10.89
CA VAL A 166 6.34 3.70 9.42
C VAL A 166 7.38 2.72 8.92
N GLN A 167 6.93 1.55 8.47
CA GLN A 167 7.80 0.49 7.95
C GLN A 167 7.67 0.39 6.43
N THR A 168 8.80 0.24 5.73
CA THR A 168 8.79 0.07 4.27
C THR A 168 9.25 -1.33 3.86
N TYR A 169 8.54 -1.92 2.91
CA TYR A 169 8.89 -3.14 2.21
C TYR A 169 9.27 -2.76 0.78
N SER A 170 10.55 -2.43 0.64
CA SER A 170 11.14 -1.86 -0.57
C SER A 170 11.72 -2.94 -1.48
N VAL A 171 11.22 -3.03 -2.72
CA VAL A 171 11.80 -3.93 -3.73
C VAL A 171 12.91 -3.26 -4.49
N PHE A 172 14.11 -3.82 -4.35
CA PHE A 172 15.31 -3.41 -5.06
C PHE A 172 15.33 -3.95 -6.49
N PRO A 173 15.81 -3.16 -7.48
CA PRO A 173 15.97 -3.63 -8.84
C PRO A 173 17.13 -4.63 -8.92
N VAL A 174 16.98 -5.68 -9.72
CA VAL A 174 18.08 -6.59 -10.04
C VAL A 174 18.95 -5.96 -11.13
N MET A 175 20.16 -5.52 -10.78
CA MET A 175 21.09 -4.86 -11.71
C MET A 175 21.71 -5.87 -12.69
N LYS A 176 21.06 -6.11 -13.84
CA LYS A 176 21.64 -6.85 -14.98
C LYS A 176 22.43 -5.92 -15.92
N LYS A 177 23.19 -6.45 -16.89
CA LYS A 177 23.81 -5.58 -17.92
C LYS A 177 22.71 -4.90 -18.74
N GLY A 178 22.76 -3.58 -18.89
CA GLY A 178 21.84 -2.79 -19.72
C GLY A 178 20.84 -1.87 -18.99
N PHE A 179 20.93 -1.72 -17.66
CA PHE A 179 20.06 -0.79 -16.93
C PHE A 179 20.34 0.68 -17.25
N THR A 180 19.28 1.47 -17.41
CA THR A 180 19.32 2.91 -17.68
C THR A 180 19.71 3.69 -16.42
N ASN A 181 20.34 4.85 -16.58
CA ASN A 181 20.76 5.72 -15.47
C ASN A 181 19.61 6.10 -14.50
N TYR A 182 18.37 6.12 -15.01
CA TYR A 182 17.16 6.40 -14.23
C TYR A 182 16.95 5.44 -13.05
N VAL A 183 17.24 4.15 -13.23
CA VAL A 183 17.07 3.16 -12.16
C VAL A 183 17.99 3.43 -10.99
N ARG A 184 19.21 3.92 -11.26
CA ARG A 184 20.16 4.30 -10.19
C ARG A 184 19.65 5.54 -9.45
N ILE A 185 19.26 6.59 -10.16
CA ILE A 185 18.81 7.85 -9.56
C ILE A 185 17.57 7.62 -8.70
N ASN A 186 16.54 6.93 -9.22
CA ASN A 186 15.33 6.64 -8.47
C ASN A 186 15.64 5.86 -7.18
N SER A 187 16.51 4.86 -7.27
CA SER A 187 16.89 4.02 -6.11
C SER A 187 17.60 4.84 -5.03
N TYR A 188 18.57 5.67 -5.40
CA TYR A 188 19.28 6.53 -4.45
C TYR A 188 18.34 7.53 -3.78
N SER A 189 17.47 8.19 -4.55
CA SER A 189 16.48 9.11 -4.01
C SER A 189 15.57 8.39 -3.03
N THR A 190 14.94 7.29 -3.43
CA THR A 190 13.99 6.59 -2.54
C THR A 190 14.64 6.06 -1.26
N VAL A 191 15.84 5.49 -1.33
CA VAL A 191 16.55 5.02 -0.14
C VAL A 191 16.85 6.16 0.84
N SER A 192 17.19 7.35 0.34
CA SER A 192 17.40 8.53 1.19
C SER A 192 16.13 8.89 1.98
N TRP A 193 14.96 8.87 1.33
CA TRP A 193 13.68 9.14 2.02
C TRP A 193 13.34 8.03 3.02
N CYS A 194 13.57 6.76 2.67
CA CYS A 194 13.37 5.66 3.61
C CYS A 194 14.24 5.86 4.86
N ASN A 195 15.51 6.21 4.71
CA ASN A 195 16.40 6.42 5.84
C ASN A 195 16.01 7.62 6.72
N GLU A 196 15.32 8.61 6.17
CA GLU A 196 14.92 9.82 6.91
C GLU A 196 13.55 9.68 7.59
N TYR A 197 12.60 8.96 6.97
CA TYR A 197 11.19 8.97 7.37
C TYR A 197 10.62 7.59 7.74
N SER A 198 11.37 6.49 7.55
CA SER A 198 10.96 5.19 8.09
C SER A 198 11.52 4.98 9.49
N THR A 199 10.79 4.23 10.31
CA THR A 199 11.23 3.91 11.67
C THR A 199 12.22 2.73 11.65
N ASP A 200 13.29 2.85 12.44
CA ASP A 200 14.33 1.82 12.63
C ASP A 200 13.79 0.49 13.19
#